data_AF-A0A2J8P9L7-F1
#
_entry.id   AF-A0A2J8P9L7-F1
#
_cell.length_a   1.000
_cell.length_b   1.000
_cell.length_c   1.000
_cell.angle_alpha   90.00
_cell.angle_beta   90.00
_cell.angle_gamma   90.00
#
_symmetry.space_group_name_H-M   'P 1'
#
loop_
_entity.id
_entity.type
_entity.pdbx_description
1 polymer ?
#
loop_
_entity_poly.entity_id
_entity_poly.type
_entity_poly.pdbx_seq_one_letter_code
_entity_poly.pdbx_strand_id
1 'polypeptide(L)'
;PAWTEIFGVLSVATIKFEMLSTAPQSQLFLALADSSISTKGTKSGTFVMYNCARLATLFESYKCSMEQGLYPTFPPVSSLDFSLLHDEGEWLLLFNSILPFPDLLSRTAVLDCTAPGLHIAVRTEMICKFLVQLSMDFSSYYNREPRPHLFGQMFVRLQLLRAVREVLHTGLAMLGLPPLSHI
;
A
#
# COMPACT_ATOMS: atom_id res chain seq x y z
N PRO A 1 -0.17 -5.38 26.84
CA PRO A 1 -0.13 -3.93 26.51
C PRO A 1 -0.37 -3.77 25.01
N ALA A 2 -0.94 -2.67 24.51
CA ALA A 2 -1.25 -2.54 23.06
C ALA A 2 -0.03 -2.80 22.14
N TRP A 3 1.18 -2.43 22.59
CA TRP A 3 2.44 -2.68 21.88
C TRP A 3 2.75 -4.15 21.59
N THR A 4 2.37 -5.10 22.46
CA THR A 4 2.62 -6.53 22.21
C THR A 4 1.71 -7.09 21.12
N GLU A 5 0.51 -6.54 20.97
CA GLU A 5 -0.44 -6.91 19.92
C GLU A 5 0.03 -6.38 18.56
N ILE A 6 0.43 -5.11 18.49
CA ILE A 6 1.03 -4.49 17.30
C ILE A 6 2.26 -5.27 16.84
N PHE A 7 3.15 -5.63 17.77
CA PHE A 7 4.33 -6.44 17.46
C PHE A 7 3.96 -7.82 16.91
N GLY A 8 3.00 -8.50 17.54
CA GLY A 8 2.51 -9.80 17.06
C GLY A 8 1.95 -9.74 15.64
N VAL A 9 1.11 -8.75 15.35
CA VAL A 9 0.54 -8.56 14.00
C VAL A 9 1.64 -8.24 12.98
N LEU A 10 2.58 -7.34 13.32
CA LEU A 10 3.72 -7.00 12.47
C LEU A 10 4.61 -8.21 12.19
N SER A 11 4.94 -9.02 13.19
CA SER A 11 5.78 -10.21 13.01
C SER A 11 5.12 -11.22 12.08
N VAL A 12 3.85 -11.57 12.34
CA VAL A 12 3.10 -12.51 11.49
C VAL A 12 2.99 -11.98 10.06
N ALA A 13 2.67 -10.70 9.91
CA ALA A 13 2.55 -10.08 8.60
C ALA A 13 3.87 -10.08 7.84
N THR A 14 4.98 -9.76 8.51
CA THR A 14 6.31 -9.71 7.90
C THR A 14 6.74 -11.09 7.43
N ILE A 15 6.58 -12.12 8.27
CA ILE A 15 6.93 -13.50 7.92
C ILE A 15 6.10 -13.96 6.72
N LYS A 16 4.77 -13.77 6.76
CA LYS A 16 3.89 -14.12 5.65
C LYS A 16 4.26 -13.37 4.37
N PHE A 17 4.54 -12.07 4.46
CA PHE A 17 4.92 -11.28 3.30
C PHE A 17 6.23 -11.78 2.66
N GLU A 18 7.23 -12.12 3.48
CA GLU A 18 8.51 -12.68 3.00
C GLU A 18 8.34 -14.05 2.34
N MET A 19 7.46 -14.89 2.90
CA MET A 19 7.13 -16.18 2.29
C MET A 19 6.42 -16.01 0.94
N LEU A 20 5.47 -15.08 0.86
CA LEU A 20 4.66 -14.83 -0.33
C LEU A 20 5.37 -14.01 -1.40
N SER A 21 6.45 -13.30 -1.06
CA SER A 21 7.26 -12.52 -2.00
C SER A 21 8.20 -13.39 -2.85
N THR A 22 8.39 -14.66 -2.45
CA THR A 22 9.19 -15.63 -3.19
C THR A 22 8.28 -16.45 -4.11
N ALA A 23 8.70 -16.63 -5.36
CA ALA A 23 7.93 -17.45 -6.31
C ALA A 23 7.80 -18.89 -5.79
N PRO A 24 6.66 -19.58 -5.97
CA PRO A 24 6.44 -20.91 -5.40
C PRO A 24 7.47 -21.97 -5.81
N GLN A 25 8.10 -21.80 -6.97
CA GLN A 25 9.09 -22.71 -7.54
C GLN A 25 10.54 -22.39 -7.11
N SER A 26 10.74 -21.31 -6.35
CA SER A 26 12.06 -20.85 -5.93
C SER A 26 12.38 -21.32 -4.51
N GLN A 27 13.65 -21.61 -4.24
CA GLN A 27 14.11 -21.89 -2.87
C GLN A 27 14.00 -20.63 -2.02
N LEU A 28 13.38 -20.76 -0.84
CA LEU A 28 13.27 -19.68 0.12
C LEU A 28 14.36 -19.83 1.18
N PHE A 29 15.20 -18.81 1.33
CA PHE A 29 16.27 -18.79 2.32
C PHE A 29 15.82 -18.05 3.58
N LEU A 30 15.67 -18.77 4.70
CA LEU A 30 15.32 -18.18 6.00
C LEU A 30 16.59 -17.76 6.74
N ALA A 31 17.05 -16.53 6.50
CA ALA A 31 18.13 -15.93 7.27
C ALA A 31 17.61 -15.42 8.62
N LEU A 32 17.49 -16.31 9.62
CA LEU A 32 17.08 -15.95 10.99
C LEU A 32 18.19 -15.24 11.78
N ALA A 33 19.45 -15.41 11.37
CA ALA A 33 20.64 -14.98 12.10
C ALA A 33 21.20 -13.63 11.63
N ASP A 34 20.90 -13.21 10.40
CA ASP A 34 21.28 -11.88 9.96
C ASP A 34 20.22 -10.89 10.42
N SER A 35 20.66 -9.92 11.22
CA SER A 35 19.98 -8.66 11.49
C SER A 35 19.63 -7.85 10.22
N SER A 36 19.80 -8.44 9.03
CA SER A 36 19.42 -7.96 7.71
C SER A 36 18.01 -8.39 7.27
N ILE A 37 17.15 -8.94 8.14
CA ILE A 37 15.70 -8.68 8.00
C ILE A 37 15.60 -7.17 8.09
N SER A 38 15.71 -6.52 6.93
CA SER A 38 15.94 -5.09 6.85
C SER A 38 14.62 -4.42 7.25
N THR A 39 14.44 -4.23 8.55
CA THR A 39 13.45 -3.34 9.15
C THR A 39 13.65 -1.89 8.67
N LYS A 40 14.80 -1.61 8.04
CA LYS A 40 15.16 -0.37 7.34
C LYS A 40 15.10 -0.45 5.81
N GLY A 41 14.75 -1.61 5.25
CA GLY A 41 14.82 -1.88 3.82
C GLY A 41 13.50 -1.54 3.15
N THR A 42 13.55 -0.71 2.12
CA THR A 42 12.39 -0.33 1.30
C THR A 42 11.74 -1.50 0.56
N LYS A 43 12.28 -2.72 0.67
CA LYS A 43 11.82 -3.95 0.02
C LYS A 43 11.09 -4.94 0.93
N SER A 44 10.85 -4.59 2.20
CA SER A 44 10.26 -5.50 3.19
C SER A 44 8.75 -5.31 3.36
N GLY A 45 8.04 -6.37 3.78
CA GLY A 45 6.65 -6.29 4.23
C GLY A 45 6.44 -5.29 5.38
N THR A 46 7.44 -5.14 6.26
CA THR A 46 7.43 -4.12 7.33
C THR A 46 7.32 -2.70 6.76
N PHE A 47 8.00 -2.43 5.64
CA PHE A 47 7.96 -1.13 4.97
C PHE A 47 6.59 -0.84 4.34
N VAL A 48 5.95 -1.85 3.75
CA VAL A 48 4.57 -1.75 3.24
C VAL A 48 3.60 -1.46 4.39
N MET A 49 3.73 -2.19 5.50
CA MET A 49 2.90 -2.01 6.68
C MET A 49 3.08 -0.64 7.34
N TYR A 50 4.31 -0.14 7.39
CA TYR A 50 4.61 1.21 7.84
C TYR A 50 3.92 2.30 7.01
N ASN A 51 3.93 2.16 5.68
CA ASN A 51 3.24 3.10 4.81
C ASN A 51 1.72 3.05 4.93
N CYS A 52 1.13 1.88 5.23
CA CYS A 52 -0.30 1.77 5.57
C CYS A 52 -0.63 2.57 6.85
N ALA A 53 0.20 2.44 7.88
CA ALA A 53 0.02 3.20 9.12
C ALA A 53 0.18 4.71 8.90
N ARG A 54 1.14 5.16 8.08
CA ARG A 54 1.29 6.58 7.72
C ARG A 54 0.03 7.14 7.06
N LEU A 55 -0.54 6.41 6.09
CA LEU A 55 -1.78 6.81 5.43
C LEU A 55 -2.94 6.87 6.43
N ALA A 56 -3.04 5.88 7.32
CA ALA A 56 -4.07 5.87 8.35
C ALA A 56 -3.96 7.09 9.28
N THR A 57 -2.76 7.41 9.77
CA THR A 57 -2.51 8.61 10.60
C THR A 57 -2.82 9.91 9.85
N LEU A 58 -2.46 10.01 8.56
CA LEU A 58 -2.78 11.18 7.74
C LEU A 58 -4.30 11.38 7.63
N PHE A 59 -5.05 10.33 7.34
CA PHE A 59 -6.51 10.43 7.22
C PHE A 59 -7.21 10.65 8.56
N GLU A 60 -6.70 10.08 9.65
CA GLU A 60 -7.22 10.34 10.99
C GLU A 60 -6.96 11.80 11.40
N SER A 61 -5.76 12.32 11.14
CA SER A 61 -5.44 13.73 11.38
C SER A 61 -6.36 14.67 10.61
N TYR A 62 -6.60 14.39 9.31
CA TYR A 62 -7.55 15.16 8.51
C TYR A 62 -8.97 15.10 9.09
N LYS A 63 -9.42 13.90 9.51
CA LYS A 63 -10.74 13.71 10.13
C LYS A 63 -10.87 14.51 11.42
N CYS A 64 -9.90 14.43 12.33
CA CYS A 64 -9.91 15.20 13.58
C CYS A 64 -9.90 16.71 13.31
N SER A 65 -9.09 17.19 12.37
CA SER A 65 -9.05 18.62 12.02
C SER A 65 -10.34 19.10 11.35
N MET A 66 -11.02 18.25 10.58
CA MET A 66 -12.36 18.53 10.07
C MET A 66 -13.40 18.62 11.20
N GLU A 67 -13.37 17.68 12.16
CA GLU A 67 -14.26 17.69 13.34
C GLU A 67 -14.04 18.92 14.23
N GLN A 68 -12.82 19.44 14.29
CA GLN A 68 -12.45 20.68 14.99
C GLN A 68 -12.80 21.96 14.20
N GLY A 69 -13.31 21.84 12.96
CA GLY A 69 -13.64 22.98 12.10
C GLY A 69 -12.44 23.67 11.45
N LEU A 70 -11.24 23.08 11.50
CA LEU A 70 -10.04 23.62 10.87
C LEU A 70 -10.00 23.37 9.35
N TYR A 71 -10.65 22.30 8.90
CA TYR A 71 -10.79 21.96 7.48
C TYR A 71 -12.26 21.78 7.09
N PRO A 72 -12.64 22.08 5.82
CA PRO A 72 -13.97 21.77 5.33
C PRO A 72 -14.18 20.25 5.24
N THR A 73 -15.45 19.85 5.23
CA THR A 73 -15.86 18.49 4.88
C THR A 73 -15.31 18.10 3.51
N PHE A 74 -14.91 16.83 3.38
CA PHE A 74 -14.38 16.32 2.14
C PHE A 74 -15.43 16.42 1.02
N PRO A 75 -15.14 17.13 -0.09
CA PRO A 75 -16.10 17.33 -1.16
C PRO A 75 -16.34 16.03 -1.96
N PRO A 76 -17.49 15.89 -2.63
CA PRO A 76 -17.77 14.72 -3.46
C PRO A 76 -16.78 14.65 -4.64
N VAL A 77 -16.43 13.43 -5.07
CA VAL A 77 -15.45 13.18 -6.14
C VAL A 77 -15.83 13.89 -7.44
N SER A 78 -17.11 14.01 -7.75
CA SER A 78 -17.63 14.71 -8.93
C SER A 78 -17.35 16.23 -8.95
N SER A 79 -17.04 16.82 -7.79
CA SER A 79 -16.71 18.24 -7.66
C SER A 79 -15.21 18.51 -7.60
N LEU A 80 -14.38 17.46 -7.59
CA LEU A 80 -12.94 17.57 -7.56
C LEU A 80 -12.40 17.92 -8.95
N ASP A 81 -11.54 18.93 -9.00
CA ASP A 81 -10.81 19.30 -10.20
C ASP A 81 -9.46 18.57 -10.25
N PHE A 82 -9.44 17.41 -10.92
CA PHE A 82 -8.21 16.61 -11.10
C PHE A 82 -7.16 17.29 -11.98
N SER A 83 -7.49 18.38 -12.68
CA SER A 83 -6.50 19.15 -13.45
C SER A 83 -5.44 19.77 -12.55
N LEU A 84 -5.70 19.93 -11.24
CA LEU A 84 -4.76 20.47 -10.24
C LEU A 84 -3.62 19.51 -9.86
N LEU A 85 -3.64 18.27 -10.35
CA LEU A 85 -2.53 17.32 -10.23
C LEU A 85 -1.50 17.61 -11.32
N HIS A 86 -0.34 18.08 -10.92
CA HIS A 86 0.74 18.49 -11.81
C HIS A 86 2.10 17.91 -11.41
N ASP A 87 2.20 17.35 -10.21
CA ASP A 87 3.46 16.78 -9.76
C ASP A 87 3.69 15.42 -10.42
N GLU A 88 4.91 15.21 -10.90
CA GLU A 88 5.32 13.93 -11.48
C GLU A 88 5.06 12.75 -10.52
N GLY A 89 5.21 12.95 -9.21
CA GLY A 89 4.92 11.92 -8.22
C GLY A 89 3.43 11.57 -8.12
N GLU A 90 2.53 12.54 -8.34
CA GLU A 90 1.08 12.31 -8.37
C GLU A 90 0.72 11.42 -9.55
N TRP A 91 1.26 11.73 -10.73
CA TRP A 91 1.06 10.97 -11.96
C TRP A 91 1.67 9.58 -11.88
N LEU A 92 2.84 9.45 -11.26
CA LEU A 92 3.50 8.16 -11.05
C LEU A 92 2.65 7.23 -10.18
N LEU A 93 2.06 7.73 -9.09
CA LEU A 93 1.13 6.96 -8.27
C LEU A 93 -0.13 6.55 -9.05
N LEU A 94 -0.69 7.45 -9.85
CA LEU A 94 -1.89 7.16 -10.64
C LEU A 94 -1.64 6.12 -11.72
N PHE A 95 -0.64 6.35 -12.59
CA PHE A 95 -0.42 5.54 -13.79
C PHE A 95 0.34 4.24 -13.52
N ASN A 96 1.21 4.19 -12.52
CA ASN A 96 2.01 2.98 -12.26
C ASN A 96 1.41 2.11 -11.16
N SER A 97 0.58 2.67 -10.29
CA SER A 97 0.00 1.94 -9.17
C SER A 97 -1.52 1.79 -9.28
N ILE A 98 -2.27 2.88 -9.33
CA ILE A 98 -3.74 2.80 -9.23
C ILE A 98 -4.36 2.17 -10.49
N LEU A 99 -4.06 2.70 -11.68
CA LEU A 99 -4.69 2.24 -12.93
C LEU A 99 -4.31 0.81 -13.33
N PRO A 100 -3.05 0.35 -13.17
CA PRO A 100 -2.68 -1.02 -13.55
C PRO A 100 -3.14 -2.09 -12.54
N PHE A 101 -3.59 -1.70 -11.34
CA PHE A 101 -3.87 -2.66 -10.27
C PHE A 101 -4.95 -3.69 -10.63
N PRO A 102 -6.09 -3.36 -11.27
CA PRO A 102 -7.07 -4.36 -11.69
C PRO A 102 -6.51 -5.38 -12.68
N ASP A 103 -5.68 -4.94 -13.62
CA ASP A 103 -5.02 -5.80 -14.59
C ASP A 103 -3.95 -6.69 -13.94
N LEU A 104 -3.26 -6.19 -12.91
CA LEU A 104 -2.38 -7.00 -12.09
C LEU A 104 -3.17 -8.11 -11.39
N LEU A 105 -4.31 -7.77 -10.77
CA LEU A 105 -5.15 -8.73 -10.06
C LEU A 105 -5.65 -9.85 -11.00
N SER A 106 -6.10 -9.51 -12.19
CA SER A 106 -6.57 -10.51 -13.17
C SER A 106 -5.47 -11.49 -13.60
N ARG A 107 -4.20 -11.06 -13.59
CA ARG A 107 -3.04 -11.91 -13.91
C ARG A 107 -2.53 -12.75 -12.75
N THR A 108 -2.91 -12.43 -11.51
CA THR A 108 -2.40 -13.13 -10.31
C THR A 108 -3.10 -14.45 -10.01
N ALA A 109 -4.34 -14.62 -10.49
CA ALA A 109 -5.12 -15.85 -10.34
C ALA A 109 -5.46 -16.40 -11.73
N VAL A 110 -4.48 -17.03 -12.38
CA VAL A 110 -4.72 -17.73 -13.65
C VAL A 110 -5.12 -19.16 -13.33
N LEU A 111 -6.37 -19.49 -13.65
CA LEU A 111 -6.87 -20.85 -13.62
C LEU A 111 -6.39 -21.57 -14.88
N ASP A 112 -5.50 -22.54 -14.74
CA ASP A 112 -5.09 -23.36 -15.88
C ASP A 112 -6.05 -24.57 -15.99
N CYS A 113 -7.06 -24.43 -16.84
CA CYS A 113 -8.04 -25.47 -17.11
C CYS A 113 -7.52 -26.56 -18.08
N THR A 114 -6.28 -26.44 -18.59
CA THR A 114 -5.78 -27.30 -19.66
C THR A 114 -5.03 -28.55 -19.17
N ALA A 115 -4.62 -28.58 -17.90
CA ALA A 115 -3.98 -29.73 -17.28
C ALA A 115 -5.02 -30.69 -16.66
N PRO A 116 -4.76 -32.02 -16.63
CA PRO A 116 -5.60 -32.96 -15.89
C PRO A 116 -5.47 -32.70 -14.38
N GLY A 117 -6.40 -31.91 -13.83
CA GLY A 117 -6.43 -31.50 -12.43
C GLY A 117 -6.69 -30.00 -12.27
N LEU A 118 -7.23 -29.58 -11.13
CA LEU A 118 -7.43 -28.15 -10.83
C LEU A 118 -6.10 -27.52 -10.40
N HIS A 119 -5.35 -26.96 -11.35
CA HIS A 119 -4.11 -26.23 -11.05
C HIS A 119 -4.37 -24.72 -11.08
N ILE A 120 -4.33 -24.10 -9.89
CA ILE A 120 -4.38 -22.64 -9.75
C ILE A 120 -2.96 -22.17 -9.47
N ALA A 121 -2.35 -21.47 -10.44
CA ALA A 121 -1.07 -20.81 -10.22
C ALA A 121 -1.33 -19.42 -9.64
N VAL A 122 -1.30 -19.31 -8.30
CA VAL A 122 -1.39 -18.00 -7.63
C VAL A 122 0.01 -17.39 -7.56
N ARG A 123 0.16 -16.23 -8.20
CA ARG A 123 1.44 -15.51 -8.30
C ARG A 123 1.53 -14.40 -7.26
N THR A 124 1.57 -14.78 -5.98
CA THR A 124 1.59 -13.84 -4.84
C THR A 124 2.82 -12.94 -4.86
N GLU A 125 3.93 -13.41 -5.44
CA GLU A 125 5.17 -12.66 -5.55
C GLU A 125 5.01 -11.39 -6.41
N MET A 126 4.11 -11.42 -7.39
CA MET A 126 3.82 -10.24 -8.21
C MET A 126 3.10 -9.16 -7.40
N ILE A 127 2.15 -9.56 -6.55
CA ILE A 127 1.44 -8.65 -5.63
C ILE A 127 2.43 -8.07 -4.62
N CYS A 128 3.28 -8.89 -4.01
CA CYS A 128 4.29 -8.40 -3.05
C CYS A 128 5.24 -7.39 -3.68
N LYS A 129 5.77 -7.68 -4.89
CA LYS A 129 6.66 -6.75 -5.62
C LYS A 129 5.95 -5.44 -5.94
N PHE A 130 4.70 -5.51 -6.38
CA PHE A 130 3.89 -4.33 -6.67
C PHE A 130 3.64 -3.48 -5.41
N LEU A 131 3.25 -4.09 -4.28
CA LEU A 131 3.01 -3.38 -3.02
C LEU A 131 4.27 -2.69 -2.48
N VAL A 132 5.42 -3.35 -2.63
CA VAL A 132 6.73 -2.78 -2.31
C VAL A 132 7.02 -1.56 -3.19
N GLN A 133 6.84 -1.66 -4.50
CA GLN A 133 7.07 -0.54 -5.42
C GLN A 133 6.13 0.64 -5.13
N LEU A 134 4.83 0.38 -4.97
CA LEU A 134 3.84 1.39 -4.58
C LEU A 134 4.22 2.09 -3.27
N SER A 135 4.74 1.33 -2.30
CA SER A 135 5.18 1.89 -1.02
C SER A 135 6.43 2.78 -1.17
N MET A 136 7.34 2.45 -2.08
CA MET A 136 8.50 3.29 -2.42
C MET A 136 8.06 4.59 -3.08
N ASP A 137 7.19 4.48 -4.08
CA ASP A 137 6.65 5.60 -4.85
C ASP A 137 5.88 6.56 -3.94
N PHE A 138 5.02 6.01 -3.07
CA PHE A 138 4.29 6.77 -2.06
C PHE A 138 5.23 7.44 -1.06
N SER A 139 6.24 6.72 -0.53
CA SER A 139 7.20 7.29 0.40
C SER A 139 7.97 8.45 -0.21
N SER A 140 8.38 8.32 -1.47
CA SER A 140 9.08 9.36 -2.23
C SER A 140 8.19 10.59 -2.42
N TYR A 141 6.93 10.38 -2.86
CA TYR A 141 5.94 11.43 -3.02
C TYR A 141 5.64 12.15 -1.70
N TYR A 142 5.41 11.42 -0.61
CA TYR A 142 5.04 11.98 0.69
C TYR A 142 6.15 12.82 1.31
N ASN A 143 7.41 12.42 1.13
CA ASN A 143 8.54 13.11 1.75
C ASN A 143 8.92 14.44 1.05
N ARG A 144 8.28 14.78 -0.08
CA ARG A 144 8.46 16.09 -0.73
C ARG A 144 7.83 17.18 0.14
N GLU A 145 8.49 18.33 0.24
CA GLU A 145 8.07 19.40 1.16
C GLU A 145 6.61 19.83 0.96
N PRO A 146 5.88 20.12 2.06
CA PRO A 146 4.50 20.59 1.99
C PRO A 146 4.43 21.93 1.26
N ARG A 147 3.93 21.89 0.01
CA ARG A 147 3.66 23.10 -0.78
C ARG A 147 2.51 23.89 -0.15
N PRO A 148 2.46 25.23 -0.32
CA PRO A 148 1.35 26.04 0.18
C PRO A 148 0.01 25.47 -0.32
N HIS A 149 -0.86 25.09 0.62
CA HIS A 149 -2.06 24.31 0.35
C HIS A 149 -3.22 25.23 -0.03
N LEU A 150 -3.52 25.32 -1.32
CA LEU A 150 -4.85 25.70 -1.74
C LEU A 150 -5.80 24.53 -1.46
N PHE A 151 -6.94 24.79 -0.82
CA PHE A 151 -7.89 23.73 -0.42
C PHE A 151 -8.26 22.79 -1.58
N GLY A 152 -8.46 23.33 -2.80
CA GLY A 152 -8.75 22.53 -3.99
C GLY A 152 -7.67 21.49 -4.29
N GLN A 153 -6.39 21.88 -4.27
CA GLN A 153 -5.28 20.96 -4.51
C GLN A 153 -5.14 19.93 -3.38
N MET A 154 -5.37 20.33 -2.13
CA MET A 154 -5.35 19.42 -0.98
C MET A 154 -6.38 18.30 -1.14
N PHE A 155 -7.62 18.62 -1.51
CA PHE A 155 -8.68 17.61 -1.64
C PHE A 155 -8.41 16.60 -2.75
N VAL A 156 -7.90 17.06 -3.88
CA VAL A 156 -7.55 16.19 -5.02
C VAL A 156 -6.39 15.26 -4.64
N ARG A 157 -5.37 15.78 -3.94
CA ARG A 157 -4.28 14.94 -3.39
C ARG A 157 -4.78 13.92 -2.37
N LEU A 158 -5.67 14.33 -1.47
CA LEU A 158 -6.27 13.42 -0.50
C LEU A 158 -7.10 12.33 -1.20
N GLN A 159 -7.79 12.64 -2.31
CA GLN A 159 -8.51 11.64 -3.11
C GLN A 159 -7.53 10.65 -3.77
N LEU A 160 -6.42 11.14 -4.32
CA LEU A 160 -5.37 10.28 -4.87
C LEU A 160 -4.80 9.35 -3.79
N LEU A 161 -4.48 9.89 -2.61
CA LEU A 161 -3.96 9.10 -1.48
C LEU A 161 -4.99 8.11 -0.92
N ARG A 162 -6.29 8.41 -1.04
CA ARG A 162 -7.36 7.47 -0.68
C ARG A 162 -7.36 6.27 -1.63
N ALA A 163 -7.21 6.50 -2.93
CA ALA A 163 -7.08 5.42 -3.91
C ALA A 163 -5.80 4.59 -3.68
N VAL A 164 -4.66 5.23 -3.37
CA VAL A 164 -3.43 4.51 -2.98
C VAL A 164 -3.67 3.61 -1.76
N ARG A 165 -4.35 4.12 -0.73
CA ARG A 165 -4.71 3.35 0.47
C ARG A 165 -5.59 2.15 0.11
N GLU A 166 -6.60 2.32 -0.74
CA GLU A 166 -7.48 1.25 -1.18
C GLU A 166 -6.71 0.16 -1.93
N VAL A 167 -5.77 0.53 -2.80
CA VAL A 167 -4.90 -0.42 -3.52
C VAL A 167 -4.00 -1.19 -2.56
N LEU A 168 -3.34 -0.52 -1.61
CA LEU A 168 -2.52 -1.16 -0.58
C LEU A 168 -3.34 -2.15 0.26
N HIS A 169 -4.51 -1.71 0.74
CA HIS A 169 -5.39 -2.54 1.57
C HIS A 169 -5.91 -3.75 0.81
N THR A 170 -6.33 -3.57 -0.45
CA THR A 170 -6.83 -4.66 -1.29
C THR A 170 -5.72 -5.66 -1.59
N GLY A 171 -4.53 -5.20 -1.96
CA GLY A 171 -3.39 -6.09 -2.21
C GLY A 171 -2.95 -6.85 -0.97
N LEU A 172 -2.95 -6.23 0.21
CA LEU A 172 -2.66 -6.92 1.47
C LEU A 172 -3.76 -7.93 1.84
N ALA A 173 -5.03 -7.59 1.66
CA ALA A 173 -6.15 -8.49 1.91
C ALA A 173 -6.07 -9.75 1.02
N MET A 174 -5.65 -9.61 -0.25
CA MET A 174 -5.41 -10.74 -1.16
C MET A 174 -4.30 -11.68 -0.66
N LEU A 175 -3.34 -11.17 0.11
CA LEU A 175 -2.28 -11.95 0.74
C LEU A 175 -2.70 -12.54 2.10
N GLY A 176 -3.96 -12.33 2.53
CA GLY A 176 -4.42 -12.70 3.87
C GLY A 176 -3.72 -11.93 4.98
N LEU A 177 -3.34 -10.68 4.70
CA LEU A 177 -2.67 -9.75 5.60
C LEU A 177 -3.61 -8.59 5.95
N PRO A 178 -3.90 -8.35 7.25
CA PRO A 178 -4.65 -7.16 7.63
C PRO A 178 -3.75 -5.91 7.47
N PRO A 179 -4.25 -4.81 6.89
CA PRO A 179 -3.52 -3.55 6.86
C PRO A 179 -3.41 -2.96 8.28
N LEU A 180 -2.25 -2.41 8.63
CA LEU A 180 -2.08 -1.72 9.91
C LEU A 180 -2.77 -0.36 9.88
N SER A 181 -3.61 -0.13 10.90
CA SER A 181 -4.30 1.14 11.13
C SER A 181 -3.48 2.15 11.93
N HIS A 182 -2.45 1.70 12.66
CA HIS A 182 -1.56 2.52 13.47
C HIS A 182 -0.31 1.70 13.82
N ILE A 183 0.81 2.40 14.07
CA ILE A 183 2.06 1.85 14.63
C ILE A 183 2.40 2.66 15.87
#